data_AF-A0AAW2RM51-F1
#
_entry.id   AF-A0AAW2RM51-F1
#
_cell.length_a   1.000
_cell.length_b   1.000
_cell.length_c   1.000
_cell.angle_alpha   90.00
_cell.angle_beta   90.00
_cell.angle_gamma   90.00
#
_symmetry.space_group_name_H-M   'P 1'
#
loop_
_entity.id
_entity.type
_entity.pdbx_description
1 polymer ?
#
loop_
_entity_poly.entity_id
_entity_poly.type
_entity_poly.pdbx_seq_one_letter_code
_entity_poly.pdbx_strand_id
1 'polypeptide(L)'
;MINRSLLLTYLYLLIYITLSSGVILYNKWVLSPKYFNFPFPITLTMIHMGFSGAVAFFLIRVFKVVIPVKMTFHVYATCVIPISAFFASSLWYALN
;
A
#
# COMPACT_ATOMS: atom_id res chain seq x y z
N MET A 1 -9.60 -7.98 -32.48
CA MET A 1 -8.48 -8.86 -32.08
C MET A 1 -7.95 -8.39 -30.73
N ILE A 2 -8.09 -9.18 -29.67
CA ILE A 2 -7.61 -8.82 -28.34
C ILE A 2 -6.09 -8.96 -28.32
N ASN A 3 -5.40 -7.86 -28.04
CA ASN A 3 -3.93 -7.83 -27.99
C ASN A 3 -3.44 -8.41 -26.65
N ARG A 4 -2.28 -9.08 -26.66
CA ARG A 4 -1.69 -9.70 -25.46
C ARG A 4 -1.47 -8.68 -24.33
N SER A 5 -1.07 -7.45 -24.68
CA SER A 5 -0.92 -6.36 -23.70
C SER A 5 -2.23 -5.99 -23.04
N LEU A 6 -3.34 -6.02 -23.79
CA LEU A 6 -4.68 -5.72 -23.26
C LEU A 6 -5.13 -6.80 -22.27
N LEU A 7 -4.88 -8.07 -22.61
CA LEU A 7 -5.14 -9.21 -21.71
C LEU A 7 -4.35 -9.12 -20.40
N LEU A 8 -3.06 -8.76 -20.48
CA LEU A 8 -2.23 -8.55 -19.29
C LEU A 8 -2.77 -7.41 -18.43
N THR A 9 -3.16 -6.28 -19.03
CA THR A 9 -3.77 -5.16 -18.30
C THR A 9 -5.06 -5.60 -17.59
N TYR A 10 -5.96 -6.31 -18.26
CA TYR A 10 -7.19 -6.81 -17.62
C TYR A 10 -6.88 -7.79 -16.48
N LEU A 11 -5.88 -8.64 -16.64
CA LEU A 11 -5.46 -9.57 -15.59
C LEU A 11 -4.89 -8.81 -14.38
N TYR A 12 -4.04 -7.79 -14.59
CA TYR A 12 -3.55 -6.93 -13.50
C TYR A 12 -4.69 -6.22 -12.76
N LEU A 13 -5.69 -5.71 -13.50
CA LEU A 13 -6.87 -5.09 -12.90
C LEU A 13 -7.70 -6.08 -12.10
N LEU A 14 -7.91 -7.30 -12.61
CA LEU A 14 -8.66 -8.34 -11.91
C LEU A 14 -7.97 -8.73 -10.60
N ILE A 15 -6.65 -8.95 -10.64
CA ILE A 15 -5.85 -9.24 -9.45
C ILE A 15 -5.96 -8.08 -8.46
N TYR A 16 -5.82 -6.84 -8.94
CA TYR A 16 -5.92 -5.65 -8.11
C TYR A 16 -7.29 -5.55 -7.40
N ILE A 17 -8.40 -5.73 -8.12
CA ILE A 17 -9.75 -5.67 -7.55
C ILE A 17 -9.97 -6.79 -6.53
N THR A 18 -9.55 -8.01 -6.85
CA THR A 18 -9.74 -9.18 -5.99
C THR A 18 -8.95 -9.02 -4.68
N LEU A 19 -7.67 -8.63 -4.77
CA LEU A 19 -6.85 -8.41 -3.58
C LEU A 19 -7.32 -7.21 -2.76
N SER A 20 -7.70 -6.11 -3.42
CA SER A 20 -8.20 -4.90 -2.75
C SER A 20 -9.49 -5.18 -1.98
N SER A 21 -10.46 -5.87 -2.58
CA SER A 21 -11.70 -6.27 -1.90
C SER A 21 -11.45 -7.17 -0.69
N GLY A 22 -10.50 -8.11 -0.79
CA GLY A 22 -10.09 -8.95 0.34
C GLY A 22 -9.54 -8.14 1.52
N VAL A 23 -8.65 -7.17 1.26
CA VAL A 23 -8.07 -6.32 2.32
C VAL A 23 -9.13 -5.44 2.98
N ILE A 24 -10.10 -4.92 2.22
CA ILE A 24 -11.20 -4.13 2.77
C ILE A 24 -12.05 -4.96 3.74
N LEU A 25 -12.44 -6.18 3.33
CA LEU A 25 -13.21 -7.08 4.18
C LEU A 25 -12.42 -7.52 5.42
N TYR A 26 -11.12 -7.79 5.26
CA TYR A 26 -10.24 -8.15 6.37
C TYR A 26 -10.12 -7.03 7.40
N ASN A 27 -9.88 -5.79 6.96
CA ASN A 27 -9.82 -4.63 7.86
C ASN A 27 -11.14 -4.45 8.62
N LYS A 28 -12.28 -4.59 7.94
CA LYS A 28 -13.59 -4.52 8.59
C LYS A 28 -13.78 -5.62 9.63
N TRP A 29 -13.29 -6.82 9.37
CA TRP A 29 -13.35 -7.93 10.33
C TRP A 29 -12.47 -7.68 11.57
N VAL A 30 -11.25 -7.18 11.39
CA VAL A 30 -10.33 -6.83 12.48
C VAL A 30 -10.87 -5.69 13.36
N LEU A 31 -11.46 -4.68 12.74
CA LEU A 31 -12.05 -3.52 13.44
C LEU A 31 -13.42 -3.83 14.06
N SER A 32 -14.05 -4.95 13.71
CA SER A 32 -15.38 -5.25 14.21
C SER A 32 -15.33 -5.62 15.70
N PRO A 33 -16.14 -4.96 16.55
CA PRO A 33 -16.18 -5.26 17.99
C PRO A 33 -16.73 -6.65 18.31
N LYS A 34 -17.37 -7.31 17.33
CA LYS A 34 -17.94 -8.65 17.46
C LYS A 34 -16.94 -9.78 17.19
N TYR A 35 -15.86 -9.52 16.46
CA TYR A 35 -14.94 -10.56 16.01
C TYR A 35 -13.56 -10.44 16.68
N PHE A 36 -12.82 -9.37 16.40
CA PHE A 36 -11.45 -9.20 16.89
C PHE A 36 -11.30 -7.99 17.84
N ASN A 37 -12.19 -6.99 17.70
CA ASN A 37 -12.30 -5.84 18.60
C ASN A 37 -10.99 -5.05 18.78
N PHE A 38 -10.29 -4.74 17.69
CA PHE A 38 -9.14 -3.84 17.72
C PHE A 38 -9.59 -2.38 17.52
N PRO A 39 -9.56 -1.51 18.55
CA PRO A 39 -10.20 -0.20 18.49
C PRO A 39 -9.33 0.90 17.87
N PHE A 40 -8.15 0.57 17.32
CA PHE A 40 -7.16 1.55 16.86
C PHE A 40 -6.92 1.48 15.34
N PRO A 41 -7.80 2.08 14.51
CA PRO A 41 -7.67 2.02 13.05
C PRO A 41 -6.35 2.63 12.53
N ILE A 42 -5.86 3.69 13.16
CA ILE A 42 -4.59 4.35 12.79
C ILE A 42 -3.39 3.43 13.06
N THR A 43 -3.39 2.70 14.17
CA THR A 43 -2.32 1.74 14.48
C THR A 43 -2.31 0.60 13.47
N LEU A 44 -3.48 0.12 13.04
CA LEU A 44 -3.59 -0.92 12.03
C LEU A 44 -2.98 -0.46 10.69
N THR A 45 -3.28 0.77 10.26
CA THR A 45 -2.74 1.31 9.02
C THR A 45 -1.23 1.57 9.11
N MET A 46 -0.73 2.05 10.24
CA MET A 46 0.72 2.21 10.48
C MET A 46 1.47 0.87 10.39
N ILE A 47 0.93 -0.20 11.00
CA ILE A 47 1.53 -1.54 10.92
C ILE A 47 1.55 -2.03 9.47
N HIS A 48 0.47 -1.83 8.72
CA HIS A 48 0.40 -2.25 7.32
C HIS A 48 1.39 -1.51 6.41
N MET A 49 1.53 -0.19 6.59
CA MET A 49 2.52 0.61 5.86
C MET A 49 3.96 0.26 6.27
N GLY A 50 4.20 0.04 7.57
CA GLY A 50 5.50 -0.41 8.06
C GLY A 50 5.88 -1.78 7.52
N PHE A 51 4.93 -2.73 7.50
CA PHE A 51 5.13 -4.06 6.95
C PHE A 51 5.46 -4.02 5.45
N SER A 52 4.68 -3.30 4.65
CA SER A 52 4.94 -3.16 3.22
C SER A 52 6.27 -2.47 2.93
N GLY A 53 6.65 -1.46 3.73
CA GLY A 53 7.98 -0.84 3.65
C GLY A 53 9.12 -1.80 3.98
N ALA A 54 8.98 -2.61 5.03
CA ALA A 54 9.98 -3.62 5.39
C ALA A 54 10.11 -4.69 4.29
N VAL A 55 9.00 -5.23 3.81
CA VAL A 55 9.00 -6.21 2.71
C VAL A 55 9.64 -5.63 1.45
N ALA A 56 9.32 -4.39 1.08
CA ALA A 56 9.93 -3.71 -0.06
C ALA A 56 11.45 -3.52 0.14
N PHE A 57 11.89 -3.14 1.34
CA PHE A 57 13.30 -3.02 1.67
C PHE A 57 14.04 -4.35 1.49
N PHE A 58 13.51 -5.44 2.05
CA PHE A 58 14.11 -6.77 1.90
C PHE A 58 14.15 -7.22 0.43
N LEU A 59 13.05 -7.06 -0.30
CA LEU A 59 12.97 -7.46 -1.71
C LEU A 59 13.98 -6.73 -2.60
N ILE A 60 14.17 -5.43 -2.37
CA ILE A 60 15.05 -4.58 -3.20
C ILE A 60 16.51 -4.69 -2.76
N ARG A 61 16.78 -4.60 -1.44
CA ARG A 61 18.15 -4.49 -0.92
C ARG A 61 18.80 -5.83 -0.60
N VAL A 62 18.04 -6.79 -0.10
CA VAL A 62 18.55 -8.10 0.32
C VAL A 62 18.43 -9.11 -0.81
N PHE A 63 17.21 -9.32 -1.31
CA PHE A 63 16.95 -10.33 -2.34
C PHE A 63 17.20 -9.85 -3.77
N LYS A 64 17.35 -8.52 -3.99
CA LYS A 64 17.60 -7.89 -5.30
C LYS A 64 16.63 -8.35 -6.40
N VAL A 65 15.37 -8.61 -6.03
CA VAL A 65 14.31 -9.02 -6.98
C VAL A 65 13.97 -7.89 -7.96
N VAL A 66 14.17 -6.65 -7.54
CA VAL A 66 13.89 -5.44 -8.32
C VAL A 66 15.11 -4.54 -8.33
N ILE A 67 15.37 -3.90 -9.48
CA ILE A 67 16.47 -2.94 -9.65
C ILE A 67 16.20 -1.71 -8.76
N PRO A 68 17.15 -1.29 -7.92
CA PRO A 68 16.96 -0.13 -7.07
C PRO A 68 16.83 1.15 -7.92
N VAL A 69 15.78 1.92 -7.66
CA VAL A 69 15.56 3.22 -8.31
C VAL A 69 16.56 4.23 -7.75
N LYS A 70 17.36 4.84 -8.62
CA LYS A 70 18.25 5.94 -8.26
C LYS A 70 17.45 7.24 -8.21
N MET A 71 17.03 7.66 -7.02
CA MET A 71 16.46 9.01 -6.81
C MET A 71 17.49 9.95 -6.21
N THR A 72 17.54 11.19 -6.72
CA THR A 72 18.35 12.26 -6.12
C THR A 72 17.64 12.83 -4.89
N PHE A 73 18.40 13.32 -3.92
CA PHE A 73 17.85 13.92 -2.71
C PHE A 73 16.89 15.08 -3.01
N HIS A 74 17.21 15.89 -4.04
CA HIS A 74 16.36 17.00 -4.48
C HIS A 74 14.95 16.52 -4.88
N VAL A 75 14.84 15.51 -5.74
CA VAL A 75 13.53 14.95 -6.18
C VAL A 75 12.80 14.31 -5.00
N TYR A 76 13.52 13.64 -4.11
CA TYR A 76 12.92 13.07 -2.91
C TYR A 76 12.29 14.16 -2.03
N ALA A 77 13.00 15.25 -1.78
CA ALA A 77 12.54 16.34 -0.92
C ALA A 77 11.39 17.14 -1.54
N THR A 78 11.45 17.46 -2.83
CA THR A 78 10.45 18.33 -3.49
C THR A 78 9.22 17.59 -3.99
N CYS A 79 9.32 16.28 -4.25
CA CYS A 79 8.18 15.49 -4.74
C CYS A 79 7.69 14.47 -3.71
N VAL A 80 8.56 13.61 -3.19
CA VAL A 80 8.12 12.46 -2.37
C VAL A 80 7.62 12.91 -1.00
N ILE A 81 8.35 13.78 -0.32
CA ILE A 81 7.97 14.30 1.01
C ILE A 81 6.60 15.00 0.98
N PRO A 82 6.33 15.99 0.11
CA PRO A 82 5.04 16.67 0.11
C PRO A 82 3.88 15.74 -0.23
N ILE A 83 4.04 14.84 -1.22
CA ILE A 83 3.00 13.84 -1.56
C ILE A 83 2.69 12.96 -0.34
N SER A 84 3.74 12.48 0.34
CA SER A 84 3.61 11.63 1.52
C SER A 84 2.96 12.37 2.69
N ALA A 85 3.29 13.66 2.88
CA ALA A 85 2.69 14.51 3.90
C ALA A 85 1.19 14.74 3.64
N PHE A 86 0.80 15.08 2.40
CA PHE A 86 -0.62 15.23 2.06
C PHE A 86 -1.40 13.92 2.18
N PHE A 87 -0.79 12.80 1.80
CA PHE A 87 -1.40 11.48 1.97
C PHE A 87 -1.60 11.12 3.45
N ALA A 88 -0.59 11.35 4.29
CA ALA A 88 -0.68 11.14 5.74
C ALA A 88 -1.76 12.03 6.38
N SER A 89 -1.81 13.31 6.00
CA SER A 89 -2.86 14.24 6.45
C SER A 89 -4.24 13.76 6.03
N SER A 90 -4.43 13.34 4.78
CA SER A 90 -5.71 12.78 4.31
C SER A 90 -6.13 11.55 5.10
N LEU A 91 -5.18 10.68 5.45
CA LEU A 91 -5.46 9.47 6.23
C LEU A 91 -5.83 9.81 7.68
N TRP A 92 -5.16 10.81 8.27
CA TRP A 92 -5.46 11.30 9.61
C TRP A 92 -6.89 11.84 9.70
N TYR A 93 -7.30 12.70 8.75
CA TYR A 93 -8.67 13.21 8.71
C TYR A 93 -9.72 12.14 8.40
N ALA A 94 -9.37 11.07 7.69
CA ALA A 94 -10.31 10.01 7.35
C ALA A 94 -10.52 8.99 8.49
N LEU A 95 -9.56 8.87 9.42
CA LEU A 95 -9.58 7.88 10.51
C LEU A 95 -9.91 8.48 11.88
N ASN A 96 -9.98 9.80 11.99
CA ASN A 96 -10.34 10.55 13.20
C ASN A 96 -11.80 11.03 13.09
#